data_AF-A0A8J3SSC9-F1
#
_entry.id   AF-A0A8J3SSC9-F1
#
_cell.length_a   1.000
_cell.length_b   1.000
_cell.length_c   1.000
_cell.angle_alpha   90.00
_cell.angle_beta   90.00
_cell.angle_gamma   90.00
#
_symmetry.space_group_name_H-M   'P 1'
#
loop_
_entity.id
_entity.type
_entity.pdbx_description
1 polymer ?
#
loop_
_entity_poly.entity_id
_entity_poly.type
_entity_poly.pdbx_seq_one_letter_code
_entity_poly.pdbx_strand_id
1 'polypeptide(L)'
;MTHPDRPAARARRSFWEKPPVWFRALGIPVALLVTLQMSDERGPLMGAFAGAVYGSLAISLLLWDRFVLWGREHPLLDALGFGPVMFIALAFVTSLSPAVCAAIAAGTTVPFVVLKHLQRRRTPRPGTAPAARP
;
A
#
# COMPACT_ATOMS: atom_id res chain seq x y z
N MET A 1 20.74 11.77 -32.52
CA MET A 1 20.06 10.56 -32.01
C MET A 1 19.08 10.96 -30.92
N THR A 2 17.82 11.15 -31.28
CA THR A 2 16.69 11.49 -30.40
C THR A 2 16.10 10.19 -29.84
N HIS A 3 16.23 9.97 -28.53
CA HIS A 3 15.68 8.80 -27.85
C HIS A 3 14.13 8.85 -27.88
N PRO A 4 13.42 7.94 -28.57
CA PRO A 4 11.96 7.97 -28.70
C PRO A 4 11.21 7.57 -27.42
N ASP A 5 11.90 7.10 -26.37
CA ASP A 5 11.28 6.42 -25.22
C ASP A 5 10.83 7.32 -24.06
N ARG A 6 11.00 8.65 -24.16
CA ARG A 6 10.67 9.59 -23.06
C ARG A 6 9.18 9.93 -22.83
N PRO A 7 8.24 9.89 -23.79
CA PRO A 7 6.88 10.37 -23.55
C PRO A 7 6.04 9.43 -22.66
N ALA A 8 6.18 8.10 -22.84
CA ALA A 8 5.42 7.11 -22.08
C ALA A 8 5.78 7.08 -20.59
N ALA A 9 7.06 7.25 -20.25
CA ALA A 9 7.53 7.31 -18.87
C ALA A 9 7.06 8.58 -18.14
N ARG A 10 6.82 9.67 -18.87
CA ARG A 10 6.35 10.95 -18.31
C ARG A 10 4.85 10.90 -18.02
N ALA A 11 4.05 10.32 -18.93
CA ALA A 11 2.61 10.13 -18.75
C ALA A 11 2.25 9.16 -17.60
N ARG A 12 3.06 8.10 -17.38
CA ARG A 12 2.85 7.19 -16.24
C ARG A 12 3.10 7.85 -14.88
N ARG A 13 4.00 8.84 -14.79
CA ARG A 13 4.24 9.55 -13.53
C ARG A 13 3.07 10.47 -13.15
N SER A 14 2.43 11.13 -14.12
CA SER A 14 1.37 12.10 -13.83
C SER A 14 0.11 11.47 -13.21
N PHE A 15 -0.26 10.24 -13.62
CA PHE A 15 -1.45 9.58 -13.10
C PHE A 15 -1.35 9.28 -11.60
N TRP A 16 -0.19 8.75 -11.16
CA TRP A 16 0.05 8.41 -9.76
C TRP A 16 0.38 9.62 -8.89
N GLU A 17 0.84 10.72 -9.48
CA GLU A 17 1.03 11.97 -8.74
C GLU A 17 -0.31 12.59 -8.33
N LYS A 18 -1.30 12.59 -9.23
CA LYS A 18 -2.64 13.13 -8.97
C LYS A 18 -3.71 12.26 -9.65
N PRO A 19 -4.21 11.21 -8.97
CA PRO A 19 -5.30 10.40 -9.52
C PRO A 19 -6.54 11.27 -9.72
N PRO A 20 -7.28 11.12 -10.83
CA PRO A 20 -8.46 11.91 -11.11
C PRO A 20 -9.57 11.63 -10.08
N VAL A 21 -10.44 12.61 -9.82
CA VAL A 21 -11.46 12.54 -8.76
C VAL A 21 -12.40 11.35 -8.93
N TRP A 22 -12.79 11.03 -10.18
CA TRP A 22 -13.64 9.88 -10.46
C TRP A 22 -12.99 8.54 -10.04
N PHE A 23 -11.66 8.42 -10.19
CA PHE A 23 -10.93 7.22 -9.79
C PHE A 23 -10.87 7.10 -8.26
N ARG A 24 -10.68 8.23 -7.57
CA ARG A 24 -10.74 8.26 -6.09
C ARG A 24 -12.13 7.88 -5.59
N ALA A 25 -13.18 8.40 -6.23
CA ALA A 25 -14.57 8.08 -5.91
C ALA A 25 -14.90 6.60 -6.16
N LEU A 26 -14.29 5.96 -7.18
CA LEU A 26 -14.43 4.53 -7.47
C LEU A 26 -13.94 3.64 -6.32
N GLY A 27 -13.07 4.14 -5.44
CA GLY A 27 -12.63 3.42 -4.25
C GLY A 27 -13.78 3.09 -3.28
N ILE A 28 -14.81 3.93 -3.22
CA ILE A 28 -15.96 3.76 -2.30
C ILE A 28 -16.81 2.53 -2.68
N PRO A 29 -17.36 2.41 -3.92
CA PRO A 29 -18.14 1.23 -4.28
C PRO A 29 -17.30 -0.05 -4.25
N VAL A 30 -16.00 0.01 -4.58
CA VAL A 30 -15.11 -1.15 -4.47
C VAL A 30 -14.99 -1.60 -3.01
N ALA A 31 -14.76 -0.67 -2.08
CA ALA A 31 -14.68 -0.98 -0.66
C ALA A 31 -15.99 -1.58 -0.13
N LEU A 32 -17.13 -1.03 -0.55
CA LEU A 32 -18.45 -1.55 -0.19
C LEU A 32 -18.65 -2.98 -0.72
N LEU A 33 -18.36 -3.23 -1.99
CA LEU A 33 -18.48 -4.56 -2.61
C LEU A 33 -17.63 -5.60 -1.89
N VAL A 34 -16.36 -5.31 -1.63
CA VAL A 34 -15.46 -6.23 -0.91
C VAL A 34 -15.97 -6.50 0.50
N THR A 35 -16.49 -5.48 1.19
CA THR A 35 -17.05 -5.61 2.54
C THR A 35 -18.27 -6.52 2.58
N LEU A 36 -19.23 -6.31 1.67
CA LEU A 36 -20.44 -7.12 1.56
C LEU A 36 -20.10 -8.56 1.20
N GLN A 37 -19.26 -8.76 0.18
CA GLN A 37 -18.87 -10.10 -0.24
C GLN A 37 -18.14 -10.87 0.87
N MET A 38 -17.23 -10.21 1.60
CA MET A 38 -16.57 -10.80 2.77
C MET A 38 -17.54 -11.12 3.90
N SER A 39 -18.55 -10.27 4.12
CA SER A 39 -19.59 -10.51 5.12
C SER A 39 -20.40 -11.76 4.78
N ASP A 40 -20.74 -11.95 3.50
CA ASP A 40 -21.54 -13.08 3.04
C ASP A 40 -20.75 -14.39 3.01
N GLU A 41 -19.50 -14.37 2.55
CA GLU A 41 -18.68 -15.58 2.39
C GLU A 41 -18.00 -16.04 3.68
N ARG A 42 -17.59 -15.10 4.54
CA ARG A 42 -16.74 -15.37 5.72
C ARG A 42 -17.39 -14.94 7.04
N GLY A 43 -18.58 -14.35 6.97
CA GLY A 43 -19.35 -13.88 8.12
C GLY A 43 -19.09 -12.42 8.51
N PRO A 44 -19.94 -11.85 9.38
CA PRO A 44 -20.00 -10.41 9.65
C PRO A 44 -18.72 -9.86 10.28
N LEU A 45 -18.00 -10.68 11.06
CA LEU A 45 -16.72 -10.26 11.66
C LEU A 45 -15.65 -9.98 10.58
N MET A 46 -15.58 -10.85 9.56
CA MET A 46 -14.66 -10.67 8.45
C MET A 46 -15.09 -9.52 7.55
N GLY A 47 -16.40 -9.36 7.33
CA GLY A 47 -16.98 -8.17 6.69
C GLY A 47 -16.55 -6.88 7.40
N ALA A 48 -16.70 -6.79 8.73
CA ALA A 48 -16.28 -5.62 9.51
C ALA A 48 -14.78 -5.34 9.38
N PHE A 49 -13.94 -6.38 9.41
CA PHE A 49 -12.50 -6.24 9.20
C PHE A 49 -12.17 -5.72 7.79
N ALA A 50 -12.81 -6.29 6.76
CA ALA A 50 -12.66 -5.85 5.37
C ALA A 50 -13.10 -4.40 5.19
N GLY A 51 -14.23 -4.01 5.79
CA GLY A 51 -14.74 -2.64 5.79
C GLY A 51 -13.79 -1.65 6.45
N ALA A 52 -13.16 -2.00 7.58
CA ALA A 52 -12.16 -1.14 8.21
C ALA A 52 -10.93 -0.92 7.31
N VAL A 53 -10.42 -1.99 6.70
CA VAL A 53 -9.21 -1.92 5.85
C VAL A 53 -9.51 -1.20 4.53
N TYR A 54 -10.52 -1.63 3.78
CA TYR A 54 -10.85 -1.03 2.49
C TYR A 54 -11.51 0.33 2.63
N GLY A 55 -12.28 0.57 3.70
CA GLY A 55 -12.83 1.88 4.02
C GLY A 55 -11.73 2.89 4.34
N SER A 56 -10.73 2.53 5.15
CA SER A 56 -9.58 3.41 5.39
C SER A 56 -8.78 3.67 4.11
N LEU A 57 -8.61 2.66 3.24
CA LEU A 57 -7.98 2.84 1.93
C LEU A 57 -8.78 3.79 1.01
N ALA A 58 -10.11 3.67 0.98
CA ALA A 58 -10.98 4.57 0.23
C ALA A 58 -10.89 6.01 0.75
N ILE A 59 -10.86 6.20 2.08
CA ILE A 59 -10.64 7.51 2.70
C ILE A 59 -9.26 8.07 2.33
N SER A 60 -8.22 7.25 2.37
CA SER A 60 -6.86 7.65 1.95
C SER A 60 -6.80 8.06 0.47
N LEU A 61 -7.57 7.39 -0.40
CA LEU A 61 -7.71 7.78 -1.81
C LEU A 61 -8.38 9.14 -1.97
N LEU A 62 -9.43 9.43 -1.20
CA LEU A 62 -10.07 10.75 -1.21
C LEU A 62 -9.12 11.85 -0.69
N LEU A 63 -8.33 11.53 0.33
CA LEU A 63 -7.35 12.42 0.96
C LEU A 63 -5.93 12.29 0.36
N TRP A 64 -5.83 11.93 -0.92
CA TRP A 64 -4.57 11.57 -1.59
C TRP A 64 -3.40 12.50 -1.27
N ASP A 65 -3.58 13.81 -1.42
CA ASP A 65 -2.49 14.78 -1.25
C ASP A 65 -1.94 14.79 0.19
N ARG A 66 -2.82 14.63 1.19
CA ARG A 66 -2.42 14.53 2.60
C ARG A 66 -1.74 13.18 2.88
N PHE A 67 -2.26 12.10 2.31
CA PHE A 67 -1.72 10.76 2.52
C PHE A 67 -0.33 10.59 1.88
N VAL A 68 -0.10 11.17 0.70
CA VAL A 68 1.22 11.17 0.06
C VAL A 68 2.27 11.89 0.91
N LEU A 69 1.89 13.04 1.50
CA LEU A 69 2.77 13.76 2.43
C LEU A 69 3.04 12.93 3.68
N TRP A 70 1.99 12.40 4.30
CA TRP A 70 2.11 11.58 5.50
C TRP A 70 2.93 10.31 5.28
N GLY A 71 2.77 9.63 4.15
CA GLY A 71 3.52 8.41 3.81
C GLY A 71 5.01 8.66 3.57
N ARG A 72 5.40 9.86 3.13
CA ARG A 72 6.81 10.27 3.05
C ARG A 72 7.43 10.41 4.44
N GLU A 73 6.68 10.93 5.40
CA GLU A 73 7.09 11.08 6.80
C GLU A 73 7.07 9.75 7.56
N HIS A 74 6.13 8.86 7.24
CA HIS A 74 5.86 7.61 7.96
C HIS A 74 5.95 6.36 7.07
N PRO A 75 7.13 6.09 6.47
CA PRO A 75 7.30 5.05 5.45
C PRO A 75 7.16 3.60 5.97
N LEU A 76 7.28 3.42 7.28
CA LEU A 76 7.07 2.13 7.95
C LEU A 76 5.58 1.85 8.11
N LEU A 77 4.80 2.84 8.53
CA LEU A 77 3.34 2.69 8.66
C LEU A 77 2.69 2.51 7.30
N ASP A 78 3.18 3.21 6.28
CA ASP A 78 2.78 3.02 4.89
C ASP A 78 3.03 1.58 4.40
N ALA A 79 4.17 0.97 4.76
CA ALA A 79 4.46 -0.43 4.44
C ALA A 79 3.60 -1.41 5.25
N LEU A 80 3.22 -1.06 6.48
CA LEU A 80 2.42 -1.92 7.35
C LEU A 80 0.98 -2.06 6.86
N GLY A 81 0.45 -1.05 6.16
CA GLY A 81 -0.86 -1.10 5.52
C GLY A 81 -1.01 -2.22 4.48
N PHE A 82 0.08 -2.74 3.93
CA PHE A 82 0.06 -3.84 2.99
C PHE A 82 -0.41 -5.17 3.61
N GLY A 83 -0.11 -5.41 4.88
CA GLY A 83 -0.41 -6.68 5.55
C GLY A 83 -1.91 -6.98 5.62
N PRO A 84 -2.74 -6.07 6.17
CA PRO A 84 -4.19 -6.25 6.21
C PRO A 84 -4.82 -6.42 4.82
N VAL A 85 -4.34 -5.68 3.81
CA VAL A 85 -4.83 -5.79 2.43
C VAL A 85 -4.52 -7.17 1.86
N MET A 86 -3.29 -7.65 2.04
CA MET A 86 -2.88 -8.98 1.59
C MET A 86 -3.63 -10.10 2.32
N PHE A 87 -3.87 -9.95 3.63
CA PHE A 87 -4.69 -10.89 4.40
C PHE A 87 -6.09 -11.03 3.81
N ILE A 88 -6.76 -9.92 3.51
CA ILE A 88 -8.10 -9.94 2.92
C ILE A 88 -8.06 -10.54 1.51
N ALA A 89 -7.05 -10.19 0.69
CA ALA A 89 -6.88 -10.78 -0.64
C ALA A 89 -6.68 -12.31 -0.58
N LEU A 90 -5.89 -12.81 0.37
CA LEU A 90 -5.71 -14.24 0.61
C LEU A 90 -7.00 -14.91 1.08
N ALA A 91 -7.72 -14.28 2.01
CA ALA A 91 -9.00 -14.79 2.50
C ALA A 91 -10.08 -14.81 1.41
N PHE A 92 -9.99 -13.92 0.43
CA PHE A 92 -10.89 -13.84 -0.72
C PHE A 92 -10.62 -14.95 -1.74
N VAL A 93 -9.34 -15.18 -2.07
CA VAL A 93 -8.97 -16.09 -3.16
C VAL A 93 -8.85 -17.55 -2.70
N THR A 94 -8.68 -17.78 -1.39
CA THR A 94 -8.46 -19.12 -0.84
C THR A 94 -9.58 -19.50 0.11
N SER A 95 -9.82 -20.80 0.30
CA SER A 95 -10.72 -21.35 1.35
C SER A 95 -9.98 -21.67 2.65
N LEU A 96 -8.72 -21.21 2.79
CA LEU A 96 -7.90 -21.46 3.97
C LEU A 96 -8.53 -20.85 5.22
N SER A 97 -8.17 -21.41 6.38
CA SER A 97 -8.61 -20.86 7.66
C SER A 97 -8.04 -19.45 7.86
N PRO A 98 -8.75 -18.54 8.55
CA PRO A 98 -8.27 -17.19 8.81
C PRO A 98 -6.90 -17.18 9.51
N ALA A 99 -6.63 -18.15 10.38
CA ALA A 99 -5.32 -18.29 11.04
C ALA A 99 -4.17 -18.52 10.04
N VAL A 100 -4.39 -19.37 9.03
CA VAL A 100 -3.38 -19.62 7.98
C VAL A 100 -3.19 -18.40 7.10
N CYS A 101 -4.28 -17.73 6.69
CA CYS A 101 -4.18 -16.47 5.93
C CYS A 101 -3.41 -15.41 6.71
N ALA A 102 -3.64 -15.28 8.03
CA ALA A 102 -2.95 -14.34 8.90
C ALA A 102 -1.47 -14.68 9.02
N ALA A 103 -1.12 -15.97 9.18
CA ALA A 103 0.27 -16.42 9.24
C ALA A 103 1.02 -16.10 7.94
N ILE A 104 0.41 -16.34 6.76
CA ILE A 104 1.00 -16.02 5.46
C ILE A 104 1.18 -14.50 5.31
N ALA A 105 0.14 -13.73 5.63
CA ALA A 105 0.18 -12.27 5.53
C ALA A 105 1.25 -11.66 6.46
N ALA A 106 1.35 -12.15 7.70
CA ALA A 106 2.38 -11.72 8.64
C ALA A 106 3.78 -12.15 8.18
N GLY A 107 3.92 -13.40 7.73
CA GLY A 107 5.19 -13.98 7.26
C GLY A 107 5.76 -13.30 6.02
N THR A 108 4.93 -12.60 5.25
CA THR A 108 5.36 -11.81 4.08
C THR A 108 5.54 -10.33 4.41
N THR A 109 4.64 -9.75 5.22
CA THR A 109 4.68 -8.32 5.58
C THR A 109 5.83 -8.00 6.53
N VAL A 110 6.06 -8.83 7.56
CA VAL A 110 7.10 -8.56 8.57
C VAL A 110 8.49 -8.53 7.95
N PRO A 111 8.93 -9.53 7.15
CA PRO A 111 10.23 -9.47 6.49
C PRO A 111 10.35 -8.28 5.53
N PHE A 112 9.29 -7.95 4.79
CA PHE A 112 9.29 -6.80 3.88
C PHE A 112 9.52 -5.48 4.63
N VAL A 113 8.81 -5.27 5.74
CA VAL A 113 8.98 -4.08 6.60
C VAL A 113 10.39 -4.04 7.20
N VAL A 114 10.89 -5.18 7.69
CA VAL A 114 12.25 -5.28 8.27
C VAL A 114 13.31 -4.97 7.21
N LEU A 115 13.21 -5.55 6.01
CA LEU A 115 14.15 -5.31 4.91
C LEU A 115 14.14 -3.83 4.49
N LYS A 116 12.96 -3.22 4.32
CA LYS A 116 12.83 -1.79 3.99
C LYS A 116 13.44 -0.91 5.07
N HIS A 117 13.24 -1.27 6.34
CA HIS A 117 13.84 -0.57 7.48
C HIS A 117 15.37 -0.69 7.49
N LEU A 118 15.91 -1.89 7.24
CA LEU A 118 17.36 -2.13 7.17
C LEU A 118 18.00 -1.42 5.97
N GLN A 119 17.35 -1.41 4.80
CA GLN A 119 17.82 -0.69 3.61
C GLN A 119 17.91 0.81 3.86
N ARG A 120 16.93 1.39 4.55
CA ARG A 120 16.96 2.81 4.94
C ARG A 120 18.14 3.12 5.85
N ARG A 121 18.46 2.25 6.81
CA ARG A 121 19.64 2.42 7.68
C ARG A 121 20.96 2.30 6.93
N ARG A 122 21.00 1.52 5.84
CA ARG A 122 22.20 1.31 5.02
C ARG A 122 22.46 2.41 4.00
N THR A 123 21.49 3.28 3.71
CA THR A 123 21.69 4.33 2.71
C THR A 123 22.60 5.41 3.30
N PRO A 124 23.86 5.57 2.85
CA PRO A 124 24.79 6.53 3.43
C PRO A 124 24.26 7.95 3.22
N ARG A 125 24.35 8.82 4.23
CA ARG A 125 24.00 10.24 4.05
C ARG A 125 24.92 10.82 2.97
N PRO A 126 24.39 11.35 1.85
CA PRO A 126 25.20 12.08 0.88
C PRO A 126 25.68 13.37 1.57
N GLY A 127 26.89 13.34 2.11
CA GLY A 127 27.44 14.44 2.92
C GLY A 127 28.63 14.06 3.79
N THR A 128 28.86 12.77 4.08
CA THR A 128 30.10 12.30 4.71
C THR A 128 31.09 11.81 3.66
N ALA A 129 31.33 12.59 2.61
CA ALA A 129 32.58 12.44 1.87
C ALA A 129 33.67 12.97 2.81
N PRO A 130 34.69 12.17 3.16
CA PRO A 130 35.81 12.68 3.94
C PRO A 130 36.39 13.86 3.18
N ALA A 131 36.41 15.04 3.79
CA ALA A 131 37.10 16.20 3.24
C ALA A 131 38.52 15.75 2.95
N ALA A 132 38.87 15.64 1.66
CA ALA A 132 40.23 15.36 1.23
C ALA A 132 41.11 16.44 1.86
N ARG A 133 41.92 16.05 2.85
CA ARG A 133 42.90 16.95 3.44
C ARG A 133 44.00 17.18 2.37
N PRO A 134 44.45 18.44 2.20
CA PRO A 134 45.49 18.80 1.25
C PRO A 134 46.83 18.15 1.59
#